data_AF-A0A2N6BFP9-F1
#
_entry.id   AF-A0A2N6BFP9-F1
#
_cell.length_a   1.000
_cell.length_b   1.000
_cell.length_c   1.000
_cell.angle_alpha   90.00
_cell.angle_beta   90.00
_cell.angle_gamma   90.00
#
_symmetry.space_group_name_H-M   'P 1'
#
loop_
_entity.id
_entity.type
_entity.pdbx_description
1 polymer ?
#
loop_
_entity_poly.entity_id
_entity_poly.type
_entity_poly.pdbx_seq_one_letter_code
_entity_poly.pdbx_strand_id
1 'polypeptide(L)' 'MTVEELTALLEPLRAAGKKIVFTNGCFDLIHPGHVTYLAEARKLGDLLVVGLNTDDSVKRQGKGDGRPVMHE' A
#
# COMPACT_ATOMS: atom_id res chain seq x y z
N MET A 1 11.28 0.03 -5.78
CA MET A 1 10.47 0.51 -6.91
C MET A 1 10.19 1.98 -6.68
N THR A 2 10.67 2.86 -7.53
CA THR A 2 10.41 4.30 -7.45
C THR A 2 9.01 4.63 -7.98
N VAL A 3 8.57 5.87 -7.80
CA VAL A 3 7.29 6.33 -8.35
C VAL A 3 7.31 6.33 -9.87
N GLU A 4 8.46 6.65 -10.46
CA GLU A 4 8.69 6.66 -11.91
C GLU A 4 8.61 5.24 -12.47
N GLU A 5 9.30 4.28 -11.84
CA GLU A 5 9.25 2.87 -12.22
C GLU A 5 7.82 2.30 -12.12
N LEU A 6 7.11 2.61 -11.04
CA LEU A 6 5.71 2.21 -10.87
C LEU A 6 4.82 2.85 -11.94
N THR A 7 5.01 4.14 -12.23
CA THR A 7 4.20 4.84 -13.23
C THR A 7 4.39 4.22 -14.62
N ALA A 8 5.64 3.95 -15.00
CA ALA A 8 5.96 3.27 -16.26
C ALA A 8 5.31 1.88 -16.36
N LEU A 9 5.23 1.14 -15.25
CA LEU A 9 4.54 -0.15 -15.20
C LEU A 9 3.01 -0.02 -15.34
N LEU A 10 2.41 1.02 -14.76
CA LEU A 10 0.97 1.21 -14.74
C LEU A 10 0.41 1.87 -16.02
N GLU A 11 1.21 2.62 -16.76
CA GLU A 11 0.77 3.32 -17.98
C GLU A 11 0.12 2.42 -19.03
N PRO A 12 0.71 1.27 -19.43
CA PRO A 12 0.08 0.37 -20.38
C PRO A 12 -1.25 -0.19 -19.87
N LEU A 13 -1.36 -0.43 -18.56
CA LEU A 13 -2.57 -0.95 -17.93
C LEU A 13 -3.68 0.10 -17.91
N ARG A 14 -3.31 1.36 -17.62
CA ARG A 14 -4.23 2.51 -17.72
C ARG A 14 -4.71 2.69 -19.15
N ALA A 15 -3.82 2.61 -20.14
CA ALA A 15 -4.16 2.70 -21.56
C ALA A 15 -5.09 1.56 -22.00
N ALA A 16 -4.97 0.37 -21.40
CA ALA A 16 -5.87 -0.76 -21.60
C ALA A 16 -7.19 -0.66 -20.81
N GLY A 17 -7.47 0.48 -20.16
CA GLY A 17 -8.71 0.70 -19.40
C GLY A 17 -8.80 -0.08 -18.09
N LYS A 18 -7.69 -0.62 -17.57
CA LYS A 18 -7.68 -1.37 -16.30
C LYS A 18 -7.93 -0.46 -15.10
N LYS A 19 -8.79 -0.92 -14.20
CA LYS A 19 -9.07 -0.22 -12.94
C LYS A 19 -8.00 -0.55 -11.91
N ILE A 20 -7.18 0.44 -11.57
CA ILE A 20 -6.11 0.30 -10.57
C ILE A 20 -6.62 0.84 -9.24
N VAL A 21 -6.63 -0.02 -8.22
CA VAL A 21 -6.94 0.33 -6.83
C VAL A 21 -5.65 0.69 -6.12
N PHE A 22 -5.69 1.71 -5.28
CA PHE A 22 -4.56 2.11 -4.44
C PHE A 22 -4.98 2.16 -2.99
N THR A 23 -4.11 1.68 -2.11
CA THR A 23 -4.16 1.94 -0.67
C THR A 23 -2.76 2.13 -0.11
N ASN A 24 -2.67 2.66 1.11
CA ASN A 24 -1.42 2.74 1.85
C ASN A 24 -1.62 2.35 3.32
N GLY A 25 -0.52 1.94 3.95
CA GLY A 25 -0.51 1.61 5.37
C GLY A 25 0.88 1.22 5.86
N CYS A 26 1.04 1.24 7.17
CA CYS A 26 2.25 0.78 7.84
C CYS A 26 2.37 -0.74 7.81
N PHE A 27 1.25 -1.46 7.96
CA PHE A 27 1.17 -2.93 7.97
C PHE A 27 2.15 -3.65 8.92
N ASP A 28 2.65 -2.94 9.95
CA ASP A 28 3.61 -3.39 10.98
C ASP A 28 3.40 -4.85 11.45
N LEU A 29 2.31 -5.11 12.17
CA LEU A 29 1.93 -6.46 12.57
C LEU A 29 0.76 -6.92 11.70
N ILE A 30 1.06 -7.72 10.67
CA ILE A 30 0.03 -8.31 9.82
C ILE A 30 -0.86 -9.23 10.66
N HIS A 31 -2.16 -8.94 10.61
CA HIS A 31 -3.20 -9.73 11.25
C HIS A 31 -4.37 -9.95 10.27
N PRO A 32 -5.32 -10.86 10.57
CA PRO A 32 -6.41 -11.19 9.66
C PRO A 32 -7.18 -9.99 9.12
N GLY A 33 -7.37 -8.94 9.94
CA GLY A 33 -7.95 -7.66 9.49
C GLY A 33 -7.26 -7.03 8.27
N HIS A 34 -5.92 -7.02 8.20
CA HIS A 34 -5.20 -6.52 7.02
C HIS A 34 -5.40 -7.41 5.80
N VAL A 35 -5.42 -8.73 5.98
CA VAL A 35 -5.63 -9.67 4.87
C VAL A 35 -7.03 -9.49 4.30
N THR A 36 -8.06 -9.45 5.15
CA THR A 36 -9.44 -9.17 4.73
C THR A 36 -9.53 -7.82 4.04
N TYR A 37 -8.94 -6.77 4.62
CA TYR A 37 -8.92 -5.43 4.05
C TYR A 37 -8.31 -5.39 2.65
N LEU A 38 -7.11 -5.97 2.47
CA LEU A 38 -6.42 -5.99 1.17
C LEU A 38 -7.15 -6.89 0.16
N ALA A 39 -7.77 -7.98 0.61
CA ALA A 39 -8.60 -8.83 -0.23
C ALA A 39 -9.84 -8.08 -0.74
N GLU A 40 -10.53 -7.33 0.11
CA GLU A 40 -11.66 -6.49 -0.31
C GLU A 40 -11.19 -5.37 -1.25
N ALA A 41 -10.08 -4.70 -0.94
CA ALA A 41 -9.51 -3.67 -1.82
C ALA A 41 -9.16 -4.25 -3.21
N ARG A 42 -8.58 -5.46 -3.27
CA ARG A 42 -8.25 -6.14 -4.52
C ARG A 42 -9.48 -6.42 -5.37
N LYS A 43 -10.65 -6.69 -4.79
CA LYS A 43 -11.90 -6.94 -5.53
C LYS A 43 -12.44 -5.70 -6.25
N LEU A 44 -12.02 -4.49 -5.84
CA LEU A 44 -12.57 -3.23 -6.37
C LEU A 44 -12.00 -2.85 -7.75
N GLY A 45 -11.04 -3.59 -8.30
CA GLY A 45 -10.47 -3.33 -9.61
C GLY A 45 -9.66 -4.51 -10.17
N ASP A 46 -8.94 -4.25 -11.25
CA ASP A 46 -8.11 -5.23 -11.93
C ASP A 46 -6.76 -5.44 -11.23
N LEU A 47 -6.22 -4.39 -10.59
CA LEU A 47 -4.95 -4.41 -9.88
C LEU A 47 -5.05 -3.65 -8.55
N LEU A 48 -4.22 -4.04 -7.58
CA LEU A 48 -4.06 -3.35 -6.30
C LEU A 48 -2.60 -2.91 -6.14
N VAL A 49 -2.40 -1.63 -5.87
CA VAL A 49 -1.12 -1.04 -5.48
C VAL A 49 -1.19 -0.71 -3.99
N VAL A 50 -0.19 -1.14 -3.24
CA VAL A 50 -0.09 -0.89 -1.79
C VAL A 50 1.15 -0.06 -1.51
N GLY A 51 0.97 1.14 -0.99
CA GLY A 51 2.05 1.97 -0.46
C GLY A 51 2.39 1.59 0.97
N LEU A 52 3.65 1.23 1.23
CA LEU A 52 4.13 1.01 2.59
C LEU A 52 4.66 2.33 3.16
N ASN A 53 4.20 2.70 4.35
CA ASN A 53 4.70 3.89 5.02
C ASN A 53 6.10 3.64 5.59
N THR A 54 6.99 4.61 5.41
CA THR A 54 8.31 4.62 6.04
C THR A 54 8.22 4.76 7.55
N ASP A 55 9.26 4.32 8.28
CA ASP A 55 9.32 4.41 9.74
C ASP A 55 9.11 5.87 10.21
N ASP A 56 9.75 6.81 9.53
CA ASP A 56 9.62 8.25 9.80
C ASP A 56 8.19 8.75 9.55
N SER A 57 7.53 8.25 8.52
CA SER A 57 6.13 8.59 8.22
C SER A 57 5.19 8.08 9.30
N VAL A 58 5.44 6.87 9.82
CA VAL A 58 4.65 6.25 10.89
C VAL A 58 4.82 6.99 12.22
N LYS A 59 6.05 7.36 12.58
CA LYS A 59 6.34 8.14 13.81
C LYS A 59 5.62 9.49 13.79
N ARG A 60 5.62 10.19 12.65
CA ARG A 60 4.89 11.47 12.49
C ARG A 60 3.37 11.35 12.65
N GLN A 61 2.80 10.15 12.49
CA GLN A 61 1.35 9.91 12.64
C GLN A 61 0.92 9.75 14.12
N GLY A 62 1.83 9.89 15.09
CA GLY A 62 1.48 9.87 16.51
C GLY A 62 1.04 8.49 17.02
N LYS A 63 1.52 7.40 16.41
CA LYS A 63 1.16 6.02 16.79
C LYS A 63 1.88 5.50 18.05
N GLY A 64 2.59 6.39 18.75
CA GLY A 64 3.39 6.10 19.94
C GLY A 64 4.85 5.75 19.61
N ASP A 65 5.74 6.01 20.56
CA ASP A 65 7.20 5.91 20.37
C ASP A 65 7.70 4.47 20.13
N GLY A 66 6.87 3.47 20.45
CA GLY A 66 7.15 2.05 20.21
C GLY A 66 6.67 1.51 18.86
N ARG A 67 6.29 2.38 17.91
CA ARG A 67 5.82 2.00 16.58
C ARG A 67 6.64 2.69 15.48
N PRO A 68 6.92 2.00 14.36
CA PRO A 68 6.56 0.61 14.09
C PRO A 68 7.45 -0.40 14.86
N VAL A 69 6.93 -1.59 15.11
CA VAL A 69 7.66 -2.72 15.72
C VAL A 69 8.55 -3.41 14.69
N MET A 70 8.03 -3.55 13.47
CA MET A 70 8.72 -4.02 12.28
C MET A 70 9.20 -2.81 11.47
N HIS A 71 10.50 -2.70 11.30
CA HIS A 71 11.15 -1.61 10.56
C HIS A 71 11.22 -1.90 9.06
N GLU A 72 11.18 -0.84 8.24
CA GLU A 72 11.31 -0.90 6.76
C GLU A 72 12.67 -1.40 6.24
#